data_AF-A0A2G2FX46-F1
#
_entry.id   AF-A0A2G2FX46-F1
#
_cell.length_a   1.000
_cell.length_b   1.000
_cell.length_c   1.000
_cell.angle_alpha   90.00
_cell.angle_beta   90.00
_cell.angle_gamma   90.00
#
_symmetry.space_group_name_H-M   'P 1'
#
loop_
_entity.id
_entity.type
_entity.pdbx_description
1 polymer ?
#
loop_
_entity_poly.entity_id
_entity_poly.type
_entity_poly.pdbx_seq_one_letter_code
_entity_poly.pdbx_strand_id
1 'polypeptide(L)'
;MTNNEETSQKEQNAYEVITYEDNVVFNYTLPEKEEPESLEHELTFIWEDTIEKFIEEHGADKPYKVNGFKRERARDIFLEQVEGRTDDLIEEVQEEIANKMKFGFEFTGQLHNDD
;
A
#
# COMPACT_ATOMS: atom_id res chain seq x y z
N MET A 1 -21.33 -19.17 -4.98
CA MET A 1 -20.94 -18.94 -3.58
C MET A 1 -19.64 -18.17 -3.62
N THR A 2 -19.66 -16.88 -3.24
CA THR A 2 -18.74 -16.25 -2.28
C THR A 2 -19.41 -14.94 -1.87
N ASN A 3 -19.51 -14.73 -0.56
CA ASN A 3 -20.38 -13.77 0.11
C ASN A 3 -19.76 -12.37 0.09
N ASN A 4 -20.50 -11.33 -0.29
CA ASN A 4 -20.20 -9.95 0.08
C ASN A 4 -21.41 -9.16 0.60
N GLU A 5 -22.59 -9.81 0.74
CA GLU A 5 -23.72 -9.24 1.47
C GLU A 5 -23.62 -9.57 2.97
N GLU A 6 -22.53 -9.13 3.62
CA GLU A 6 -22.68 -8.82 5.04
C GLU A 6 -23.49 -7.53 5.12
N THR A 7 -24.78 -7.73 5.35
CA THR A 7 -25.74 -6.72 5.81
C THR A 7 -25.05 -5.77 6.79
N SER A 8 -24.55 -4.64 6.28
CA SER A 8 -24.23 -3.48 7.10
C SER A 8 -25.55 -3.03 7.69
N GLN A 9 -25.79 -3.51 8.90
CA GLN A 9 -26.78 -2.97 9.80
C GLN A 9 -26.65 -1.46 9.69
N LYS A 10 -27.76 -0.80 9.38
CA LYS A 10 -27.96 0.65 9.47
C LYS A 10 -27.78 1.11 10.93
N GLU A 11 -26.60 0.89 11.52
CA GLU A 11 -26.12 1.76 12.57
C GLU A 11 -25.79 3.07 11.85
N GLN A 12 -26.36 4.18 12.32
CA GLN A 12 -26.01 5.51 11.86
C GLN A 12 -24.57 5.81 12.30
N ASN A 13 -23.59 5.17 11.66
CA ASN A 13 -22.19 5.53 11.81
C ASN A 13 -22.03 6.87 11.11
N ALA A 14 -21.81 7.92 11.91
CA ALA A 14 -21.70 9.29 11.38
C ALA A 14 -20.44 9.49 10.54
N TYR A 15 -19.49 8.56 10.62
CA TYR A 15 -18.19 8.61 9.97
C TYR A 15 -17.93 7.27 9.30
N GLU A 16 -17.80 7.27 7.98
CA GLU A 16 -17.53 6.08 7.19
C GLU A 16 -16.29 6.35 6.33
N VAL A 17 -15.49 5.31 6.12
CA VAL A 17 -14.35 5.35 5.21
C VAL A 17 -14.25 4.02 4.50
N ILE A 18 -13.86 4.06 3.23
CA ILE A 18 -13.67 2.87 2.42
C ILE A 18 -12.17 2.61 2.37
N THR A 19 -11.76 1.36 2.50
CA THR A 19 -10.38 0.93 2.27
C THR A 19 -10.36 -0.12 1.18
N TYR A 20 -9.36 -0.07 0.31
CA TYR A 20 -9.19 -1.04 -0.76
C TYR A 20 -7.71 -1.35 -0.95
N GLU A 21 -7.41 -2.53 -1.47
CA GLU A 21 -6.05 -2.98 -1.71
C GLU A 21 -5.74 -2.88 -3.21
N ASP A 22 -4.61 -2.29 -3.56
CA ASP A 22 -4.17 -2.14 -4.95
C ASP A 22 -2.69 -2.46 -5.10
N ASN A 23 -2.32 -3.07 -6.22
CA ASN A 23 -0.94 -3.44 -6.49
C ASN A 23 -0.23 -2.26 -7.14
N VAL A 24 0.70 -1.66 -6.40
CA VAL A 24 1.51 -0.55 -6.88
C VAL A 24 2.81 -1.09 -7.43
N VAL A 25 3.13 -0.66 -8.65
CA VAL A 25 4.35 -1.01 -9.35
C VAL A 25 5.39 0.10 -9.14
N PHE A 26 6.42 -0.20 -8.36
CA PHE A 26 7.57 0.66 -8.14
C PHE A 26 8.61 0.39 -9.22
N ASN A 27 8.79 1.35 -10.12
CA ASN A 27 9.77 1.23 -11.21
C ASN A 27 11.10 1.85 -10.78
N TYR A 28 12.21 1.14 -10.99
CA TYR A 28 13.56 1.59 -10.68
C TYR A 28 14.55 1.12 -11.74
N THR A 29 15.62 1.88 -11.95
CA THR A 29 16.68 1.50 -12.89
C THR A 29 17.96 1.30 -12.12
N LEU A 30 18.54 0.10 -12.20
CA LEU A 30 19.84 -0.16 -11.60
C LEU A 30 20.94 0.54 -12.40
N PRO A 31 22.00 1.05 -11.75
CA PRO A 31 23.08 1.76 -12.44
C PRO A 31 23.82 0.90 -13.49
N GLU A 32 23.76 -0.43 -13.36
CA GLU A 32 24.40 -1.39 -14.28
C GLU A 32 23.46 -1.90 -15.39
N LYS A 33 22.18 -1.53 -15.38
CA LYS A 33 21.18 -1.97 -16.37
C LYS A 33 20.58 -0.78 -17.11
N GLU A 34 20.48 -0.88 -18.43
CA GLU A 34 19.81 0.14 -19.26
C GLU A 34 18.28 0.04 -19.20
N GLU A 35 17.73 -1.12 -18.83
CA GLU A 35 16.29 -1.36 -18.74
C GLU A 35 15.78 -1.19 -17.30
N PRO A 36 14.63 -0.52 -17.09
CA PRO A 36 14.01 -0.40 -15.79
C PRO A 36 13.48 -1.76 -15.30
N GLU A 37 13.68 -2.02 -14.02
CA GLU A 37 13.05 -3.11 -13.30
C GLU A 37 11.85 -2.59 -12.50
N SER A 38 10.94 -3.50 -12.16
CA SER A 38 9.73 -3.20 -11.42
C SER A 38 9.61 -4.09 -10.19
N LEU A 39 9.15 -3.51 -9.09
CA LEU A 39 8.75 -4.22 -7.87
C LEU A 39 7.26 -3.99 -7.66
N GLU A 40 6.48 -5.05 -7.50
CA GLU A 40 5.05 -4.95 -7.25
C GLU A 40 4.78 -5.20 -5.77
N HIS A 41 4.05 -4.29 -5.12
CA HIS A 41 3.59 -4.46 -3.74
C HIS A 41 2.12 -4.07 -3.61
N GLU A 42 1.39 -4.84 -2.82
CA GLU A 42 0.00 -4.55 -2.47
C GLU A 42 -0.03 -3.48 -1.36
N LEU A 43 -0.61 -2.32 -1.67
CA LEU A 43 -0.84 -1.22 -0.73
C LEU A 43 -2.32 -1.14 -0.35
N THR A 44 -2.58 -0.78 0.90
CA THR A 44 -3.92 -0.41 1.33
C THR A 44 -4.13 1.09 1.14
N PHE A 45 -5.16 1.44 0.39
CA PHE A 45 -5.58 2.81 0.14
C PHE A 45 -6.85 3.15 0.90
N ILE A 46 -6.99 4.43 1.20
CA ILE A 46 -8.13 5.02 1.89
C ILE A 46 -8.92 5.83 0.89
N TRP A 47 -10.23 5.63 0.90
CA TRP A 47 -11.19 6.38 0.11
C TRP A 47 -12.23 7.01 1.03
N GLU A 48 -12.24 8.35 1.05
CA GLU A 48 -13.07 9.15 1.97
C GLU A 48 -14.39 9.63 1.33
N ASP A 49 -14.67 9.25 0.08
CA ASP A 49 -15.91 9.62 -0.64
C ASP A 49 -16.92 8.45 -0.63
N THR A 50 -17.98 8.53 -1.44
CA THR A 50 -19.04 7.51 -1.47
C THR A 50 -18.62 6.24 -2.20
N ILE A 51 -19.26 5.12 -1.84
CA ILE A 51 -19.11 3.81 -2.51
C ILE A 51 -19.47 3.92 -3.99
N GLU A 52 -20.47 4.75 -4.33
CA GLU A 52 -20.91 4.94 -5.73
C GLU A 52 -19.77 5.51 -6.58
N LYS A 53 -19.07 6.54 -6.08
CA LYS A 53 -17.90 7.09 -6.78
C LYS A 53 -16.74 6.12 -6.80
N PHE A 54 -16.53 5.37 -5.72
CA PHE A 54 -15.50 4.34 -5.69
C PHE A 54 -15.71 3.29 -6.79
N ILE A 55 -16.95 2.81 -6.95
CA ILE A 55 -17.32 1.84 -8.00
C ILE A 55 -17.19 2.46 -9.40
N GLU A 56 -17.53 3.74 -9.56
CA GLU A 56 -17.35 4.44 -10.85
C GLU A 56 -15.87 4.57 -11.24
N GLU A 57 -14.99 4.86 -10.27
CA GLU A 57 -13.56 5.09 -10.52
C GLU A 57 -12.73 3.80 -10.59
N HIS A 58 -12.95 2.86 -9.68
CA HIS A 58 -12.14 1.63 -9.56
C HIS A 58 -12.83 0.39 -10.15
N GLY A 59 -14.12 0.48 -10.46
CA GLY A 59 -14.92 -0.64 -10.96
C GLY A 59 -15.56 -1.47 -9.85
N ALA A 60 -16.70 -2.09 -10.17
CA ALA A 60 -17.50 -2.87 -9.21
C ALA A 60 -16.83 -4.17 -8.74
N ASP A 61 -15.86 -4.69 -9.49
CA ASP A 61 -15.11 -5.89 -9.17
C ASP A 61 -13.93 -5.63 -8.23
N LYS A 62 -13.60 -4.36 -7.94
CA LYS A 62 -12.51 -4.03 -7.02
C LYS A 62 -12.91 -4.42 -5.60
N PRO A 63 -12.13 -5.26 -4.89
CA PRO A 63 -12.41 -5.58 -3.50
C PRO A 63 -12.23 -4.32 -2.63
N TYR A 64 -13.24 -3.98 -1.86
CA TYR A 64 -13.23 -2.87 -0.92
C TYR A 64 -13.87 -3.26 0.40
N LYS A 65 -13.53 -2.52 1.45
CA LYS A 65 -14.07 -2.69 2.79
C LYS A 65 -14.56 -1.35 3.30
N VAL A 66 -15.82 -1.31 3.72
CA VAL A 66 -16.42 -0.13 4.36
C VAL A 66 -16.19 -0.24 5.86
N ASN A 67 -15.51 0.74 6.45
CA ASN A 67 -15.27 0.81 7.88
C ASN A 67 -16.12 1.96 8.45
N GLY A 68 -17.14 1.60 9.22
CA GLY A 68 -18.03 2.55 9.89
C GLY A 68 -17.61 2.84 11.33
N PHE A 69 -17.60 4.12 11.70
CA PHE A 69 -17.19 4.59 13.02
C PHE A 69 -18.28 5.43 13.69
N LYS A 70 -18.42 5.24 15.00
CA LYS A 70 -19.34 6.01 15.86
C LYS A 70 -18.78 7.36 16.29
N ARG A 71 -17.47 7.58 16.14
CA ARG A 71 -16.75 8.78 16.60
C ARG A 71 -15.69 9.17 15.57
N GLU A 72 -15.58 10.46 15.31
CA GLU A 72 -14.57 11.03 14.40
C GLU A 72 -13.14 10.61 14.79
N ARG A 73 -12.79 10.76 16.07
CA ARG A 73 -11.48 10.36 16.58
C ARG A 73 -11.13 8.89 16.32
N ALA A 74 -12.12 8.00 16.28
CA ALA A 74 -11.88 6.59 15.98
C ALA A 74 -11.61 6.38 14.48
N ARG A 75 -12.30 7.15 13.62
CA ARG A 75 -12.01 7.23 12.19
C ARG A 75 -10.59 7.75 11.98
N ASP A 76 -10.23 8.88 12.60
CA ASP A 76 -8.90 9.51 12.40
C ASP A 76 -7.75 8.59 12.84
N ILE A 77 -7.88 7.91 13.99
CA ILE A 77 -6.89 6.92 14.42
C ILE A 77 -6.76 5.77 13.43
N PHE A 78 -7.88 5.35 12.82
CA PHE A 78 -7.84 4.30 11.81
C PHE A 78 -7.15 4.77 10.53
N LEU A 79 -7.42 6.00 10.06
CA LEU A 79 -6.71 6.58 8.92
C LEU A 79 -5.21 6.62 9.18
N GLU A 80 -4.80 7.19 10.32
CA GLU A 80 -3.38 7.28 10.71
C GLU A 80 -2.70 5.90 10.77
N GLN A 81 -3.41 4.86 11.23
CA GLN A 81 -2.88 3.50 11.24
C GLN A 81 -2.71 2.90 9.84
N VAL A 82 -3.63 3.18 8.92
CA VAL A 82 -3.55 2.69 7.55
C VAL A 82 -2.47 3.45 6.80
N GLU A 83 -2.43 4.78 6.92
CA GLU A 83 -1.39 5.63 6.33
C GLU A 83 0.00 5.22 6.84
N GLY A 84 0.16 5.04 8.15
CA GLY A 84 1.45 4.63 8.72
C GLY A 84 1.94 3.27 8.20
N ARG A 85 1.05 2.28 8.04
CA ARG A 85 1.42 0.98 7.46
C ARG A 85 1.82 1.09 5.99
N THR A 86 1.12 1.95 5.24
CA THR A 86 1.42 2.19 3.84
C THR A 86 2.77 2.91 3.70
N ASP A 87 3.05 3.90 4.55
CA ASP A 87 4.35 4.58 4.60
C ASP A 87 5.49 3.63 5.00
N ASP A 88 5.31 2.81 6.05
CA ASP A 88 6.29 1.79 6.46
C ASP A 88 6.64 0.84 5.30
N LEU A 89 5.63 0.40 4.54
CA LEU A 89 5.85 -0.48 3.38
C LEU A 89 6.57 0.25 2.23
N ILE A 90 6.23 1.52 1.99
CA ILE A 90 6.92 2.33 0.98
C ILE A 90 8.40 2.52 1.38
N GLU A 91 8.69 2.77 2.66
CA GLU A 91 10.06 2.85 3.16
C GLU A 91 10.82 1.53 2.98
N GLU A 92 10.19 0.39 3.28
CA GLU A 92 10.80 -0.94 3.07
C GLU A 92 11.11 -1.19 1.59
N VAL A 93 10.18 -0.86 0.69
CA VAL A 93 10.39 -0.96 -0.77
C VAL A 93 11.52 -0.03 -1.22
N GLN A 94 11.57 1.20 -0.72
CA GLN A 94 12.64 2.13 -1.04
C GLN A 94 14.00 1.65 -0.52
N GLU A 95 14.04 1.07 0.68
CA GLU A 95 15.25 0.47 1.24
C GLU A 95 15.70 -0.74 0.41
N GLU A 96 14.76 -1.60 -0.03
CA GLU A 96 15.07 -2.72 -0.92
C GLU A 96 15.66 -2.22 -2.25
N ILE A 97 15.04 -1.22 -2.87
CA ILE A 97 15.53 -0.61 -4.12
C ILE A 97 16.91 0.04 -3.88
N ALA A 98 17.09 0.77 -2.78
CA ALA A 98 18.35 1.39 -2.42
C ALA A 98 19.45 0.35 -2.19
N ASN A 99 19.14 -0.76 -1.53
CA ASN A 99 20.08 -1.88 -1.36
C ASN A 99 20.47 -2.48 -2.70
N LYS A 100 19.53 -2.71 -3.62
CA LYS A 100 19.86 -3.18 -4.98
C LYS A 100 20.72 -2.16 -5.75
N MET A 101 20.45 -0.86 -5.62
CA MET A 101 21.27 0.20 -6.25
C MET A 101 22.66 0.35 -5.60
N LYS A 102 22.78 0.15 -4.28
CA LYS A 102 24.04 0.31 -3.52
C LYS A 102 24.98 -0.88 -3.66
N PHE A 103 24.44 -2.10 -3.86
CA PHE A 103 25.23 -3.31 -4.09
C PHE A 103 25.54 -3.59 -5.57
N GLY A 104 25.04 -2.77 -6.50
CA GLY A 104 25.55 -2.66 -7.88
C GLY A 104 26.86 -1.85 -7.99
N PHE A 105 27.46 -1.47 -6.86
CA PHE A 105 28.87 -1.10 -6.81
C PHE A 105 29.67 -2.40 -6.67
N GLU A 106 30.54 -2.70 -7.62
CA GLU A 106 31.58 -3.71 -7.42
C GLU A 106 32.23 -3.48 -6.05
N PHE A 107 31.96 -4.34 -5.07
CA PHE A 107 32.78 -4.40 -3.87
C PHE A 107 34.11 -5.04 -4.28
N THR A 108 34.98 -4.24 -4.91
CA THR A 108 36.43 -4.43 -4.91
C THR A 108 37.02 -3.92 -3.59
N GLY A 109 36.31 -4.09 -2.48
CA GLY A 109 36.95 -4.00 -1.18
C GLY A 109 37.77 -5.26 -1.01
N GLN A 110 39.10 -5.15 -1.11
CA GLN A 110 40.02 -6.21 -0.71
C GLN A 110 39.57 -6.73 0.66
N LEU A 111 38.98 -7.92 0.73
CA LEU A 111 38.99 -8.67 1.98
C LEU A 111 40.46 -8.96 2.23
N HIS A 112 41.05 -8.28 3.21
CA HIS A 112 42.22 -8.78 3.91
C HIS A 112 41.89 -10.22 4.33
N ASN A 113 42.48 -11.20 3.66
CA ASN A 113 42.76 -12.46 4.30
C ASN A 113 44.10 -12.26 5.00
N ASP A 114 44.06 -12.05 6.31
CA ASP A 114 45.18 -12.35 7.19
C ASP A 114 45.55 -13.84 7.01
N ASP A 115 46.68 -14.10 6.34
CA ASP A 115 47.70 -15.11 6.72
C ASP A 115 49.00 -14.92 5.91
#